data_AF-A0A7R9QJ56-F1
#
_entry.id   AF-A0A7R9QJ56-F1
#
_cell.length_a   1.000
_cell.length_b   1.000
_cell.length_c   1.000
_cell.angle_alpha   90.00
_cell.angle_beta   90.00
_cell.angle_gamma   90.00
#
_symmetry.space_group_name_H-M   'P 1'
#
loop_
_entity.id
_entity.type
_entity.pdbx_description
1 polymer ?
#
loop_
_entity_poly.entity_id
_entity_poly.type
_entity_poly.pdbx_seq_one_letter_code
_entity_poly.pdbx_strand_id
1 'polypeptide(L)'
;MSVDSSLFVFALFDTSALLFLTVYIVITLSDLECDYLNAHQCCNKLNKWVIPELISYAILVILLLFTNHWFLFVLNGPMLSWIGYKSVPNNTIQYRRETSVSMTRLKSTTEGI
;
A
#
# COMPACT_ATOMS: atom_id res chain seq x y z
N MET A 1 -31.00 0.26 18.00
CA MET A 1 -29.75 1.05 17.97
C MET A 1 -29.82 1.88 16.68
N SER A 2 -29.57 3.20 16.73
CA SER A 2 -29.61 4.01 15.51
C SER A 2 -28.55 3.48 14.53
N VAL A 3 -28.88 3.49 13.24
CA VAL A 3 -28.03 2.95 12.17
C VAL A 3 -26.64 3.63 12.17
N ASP A 4 -26.61 4.89 12.59
CA ASP A 4 -25.40 5.70 12.75
C ASP A 4 -24.44 5.16 13.81
N SER A 5 -24.98 4.61 14.91
CA SER A 5 -24.17 4.08 16.01
C SER A 5 -23.44 2.80 15.59
N SER A 6 -24.12 1.90 14.86
CA SER A 6 -23.49 0.70 14.32
C SER A 6 -22.39 1.02 13.31
N LEU A 7 -22.60 2.04 12.47
CA LEU A 7 -21.60 2.48 11.49
C LEU A 7 -20.36 3.07 12.15
N PHE A 8 -20.55 3.85 13.22
CA PHE A 8 -19.42 4.42 13.97
C PHE A 8 -18.56 3.34 14.64
N VAL A 9 -19.20 2.33 15.26
CA VAL A 9 -18.47 1.19 15.86
C VAL A 9 -17.70 0.42 14.80
N PHE A 10 -18.30 0.19 13.63
CA PHE A 10 -17.62 -0.47 12.52
C PHE A 10 -16.44 0.37 11.99
N ALA A 11 -16.60 1.69 11.83
CA ALA A 11 -15.55 2.59 11.39
C ALA A 11 -14.36 2.62 12.37
N LEU A 12 -14.62 2.60 13.68
CA LEU A 12 -13.56 2.51 14.69
C LEU A 12 -12.77 1.19 14.59
N PHE A 13 -13.47 0.08 14.37
CA PHE A 13 -12.84 -1.22 14.20
C PHE A 13 -11.96 -1.27 12.95
N ASP A 14 -12.47 -0.80 11.81
CA ASP A 14 -11.72 -0.77 10.55
C ASP A 14 -10.48 0.14 10.66
N THR A 15 -10.62 1.32 11.27
CA THR A 15 -9.48 2.23 11.53
C THR A 15 -8.41 1.58 12.41
N SER A 16 -8.80 0.82 13.42
CA SER A 16 -7.87 0.08 14.28
C SER A 16 -7.11 -1.00 13.50
N ALA A 17 -7.82 -1.76 12.65
CA ALA A 17 -7.22 -2.77 11.79
C ALA A 17 -6.23 -2.16 10.78
N LEU A 18 -6.59 -1.02 10.18
CA LEU A 18 -5.72 -0.24 9.28
C LEU A 18 -4.44 0.22 9.98
N LEU A 19 -4.57 0.80 11.18
CA LEU A 19 -3.41 1.27 11.95
C LEU A 19 -2.46 0.10 12.26
N PHE A 20 -3.02 -1.04 12.70
CA PHE A 20 -2.22 -2.23 12.98
C PHE A 20 -1.48 -2.75 11.74
N LEU A 21 -2.16 -2.80 10.58
CA LEU A 21 -1.56 -3.23 9.31
C LEU A 21 -0.44 -2.27 8.88
N THR A 22 -0.65 -0.97 8.99
CA THR A 22 0.37 0.04 8.64
C THR A 22 1.61 -0.10 9.53
N VAL A 23 1.44 -0.30 10.84
CA VAL A 23 2.58 -0.52 11.75
C VAL A 23 3.34 -1.79 11.39
N TYR A 24 2.64 -2.87 11.03
CA TYR A 24 3.27 -4.10 10.56
C TYR A 24 4.12 -3.89 9.29
N ILE A 25 3.61 -3.12 8.32
CA ILE A 25 4.34 -2.78 7.09
C ILE A 25 5.57 -1.94 7.41
N VAL A 26 5.46 -0.93 8.28
CA VAL A 26 6.58 -0.06 8.68
C VAL A 26 7.68 -0.84 9.38
N ILE A 27 7.33 -1.72 10.33
CA ILE A 27 8.31 -2.57 11.02
C ILE A 27 9.01 -3.49 10.01
N THR A 28 8.26 -4.10 9.09
CA THR A 28 8.81 -4.97 8.05
C THR A 28 9.76 -4.20 7.11
N LEU A 29 9.42 -2.96 6.76
CA LEU A 29 10.30 -2.10 5.95
C LEU A 29 11.59 -1.72 6.69
N SER A 30 11.50 -1.44 7.99
CA SER A 30 12.67 -1.15 8.82
C SER A 30 13.63 -2.34 8.91
N ASP A 31 13.10 -3.56 8.92
CA ASP A 31 13.89 -4.79 8.89
C ASP A 31 14.56 -4.96 7.50
N LEU A 32 13.81 -4.66 6.44
CA LEU A 32 14.29 -4.73 5.05
C LEU A 32 15.38 -3.72 4.70
N GLU A 33 15.32 -2.52 5.29
CA GLU A 33 16.36 -1.50 5.11
C GLU A 33 17.70 -1.99 5.64
N CYS A 34 17.68 -2.79 6.71
CA CYS A 34 18.88 -3.41 7.28
C CYS A 34 19.37 -4.61 6.46
N ASP A 35 18.47 -5.35 5.78
CA ASP A 35 18.74 -6.66 5.17
C ASP A 35 18.68 -6.66 3.62
N TYR A 36 19.09 -5.56 2.98
CA TYR A 36 18.83 -5.23 1.56
C TYR A 36 19.18 -6.31 0.52
N LEU A 37 20.08 -7.26 0.83
CA LEU A 37 20.47 -8.37 -0.06
C LEU A 37 19.38 -9.47 -0.16
N ASN A 38 18.56 -9.64 0.87
CA ASN A 38 17.45 -10.61 0.95
C ASN A 38 16.06 -10.00 0.68
N ALA A 39 15.97 -8.67 0.52
CA ALA A 39 14.71 -7.92 0.48
C ALA A 39 13.79 -8.24 -0.71
N HIS A 40 14.29 -8.83 -1.81
CA HIS A 40 13.50 -9.05 -3.02
C HIS A 40 12.32 -10.03 -2.81
N GLN A 41 12.54 -11.11 -2.06
CA GLN A 41 11.51 -12.12 -1.77
C GLN A 41 10.45 -11.58 -0.77
N CYS A 42 10.86 -10.72 0.16
CA CYS A 42 9.98 -10.13 1.15
C CYS A 42 9.13 -8.99 0.56
N CYS A 43 9.72 -8.10 -0.26
CA CYS A 43 9.00 -7.03 -0.95
C CYS A 43 7.84 -7.54 -1.80
N ASN A 44 7.98 -8.72 -2.44
CA ASN A 44 6.89 -9.29 -3.22
C ASN A 44 5.71 -9.76 -2.34
N LYS A 45 6.00 -10.26 -1.14
CA LYS A 45 4.96 -10.58 -0.13
C LYS A 45 4.34 -9.32 0.44
N LEU A 46 5.14 -8.29 0.72
CA LEU A 46 4.69 -7.02 1.28
C LEU A 46 3.81 -6.23 0.30
N ASN A 47 4.16 -6.20 -0.99
CA ASN A 47 3.34 -5.58 -2.03
C ASN A 47 1.94 -6.20 -2.11
N LYS A 48 1.83 -7.50 -1.80
CA LYS A 48 0.53 -8.19 -1.71
C LYS A 48 -0.31 -7.72 -0.53
N TRP A 49 0.29 -7.20 0.54
CA TRP A 49 -0.39 -6.62 1.71
C TRP A 49 -0.67 -5.11 1.58
N VAL A 50 0.11 -4.39 0.75
CA VAL A 50 -0.15 -2.98 0.41
C VAL A 50 -1.48 -2.77 -0.33
N ILE A 51 -1.82 -3.68 -1.27
CA ILE A 51 -3.07 -3.60 -2.04
C ILE A 51 -4.31 -3.71 -1.14
N PRO A 52 -4.45 -4.70 -0.24
CA PRO A 52 -5.59 -4.78 0.66
C PRO A 52 -5.65 -3.61 1.65
N GLU A 53 -4.52 -3.07 2.12
CA GLU A 53 -4.52 -1.84 2.93
C GLU A 53 -5.22 -0.69 2.19
N LEU A 54 -4.85 -0.47 0.93
CA LEU A 54 -5.43 0.58 0.10
C LEU A 54 -6.93 0.37 -0.14
N ILE A 55 -7.35 -0.89 -0.35
CA ILE A 55 -8.76 -1.24 -0.54
C ILE A 55 -9.55 -1.02 0.74
N SER A 56 -9.04 -1.43 1.91
CA SER A 56 -9.68 -1.19 3.21
C SER A 56 -9.84 0.31 3.48
N TYR A 57 -8.81 1.11 3.22
CA TYR A 57 -8.89 2.57 3.35
C TYR A 57 -9.95 3.18 2.41
N ALA A 58 -10.02 2.71 1.15
CA ALA A 58 -11.04 3.16 0.21
C ALA A 58 -12.46 2.78 0.67
N ILE A 59 -12.65 1.58 1.24
CA ILE A 59 -13.92 1.13 1.81
C ILE A 59 -14.33 2.04 2.96
N LEU A 60 -13.40 2.42 3.85
CA LEU A 60 -13.68 3.34 4.95
C LEU A 60 -14.16 4.70 4.43
N VAL A 61 -13.51 5.25 3.41
CA VAL A 61 -13.92 6.52 2.76
C VAL A 61 -15.31 6.41 2.12
N ILE A 62 -15.63 5.29 1.48
CA ILE A 62 -16.97 5.03 0.91
C ILE A 62 -18.01 4.89 2.03
N LEU A 63 -17.69 4.25 3.14
CA LEU A 63 -18.59 4.11 4.28
C LEU A 63 -18.93 5.48 4.89
N LEU A 64 -17.95 6.39 4.97
CA LEU A 64 -18.16 7.78 5.40
C LEU A 64 -19.03 8.59 4.41
N LEU A 65 -18.98 8.28 3.12
CA LEU A 65 -19.85 8.88 2.11
C LEU A 65 -21.32 8.53 2.39
N PHE A 66 -21.61 7.26 2.74
CA PHE A 66 -22.96 6.80 3.06
C PHE A 66 -23.56 7.48 4.30
N THR A 67 -22.73 7.87 5.27
CA THR A 67 -23.19 8.62 6.46
C THR A 67 -23.44 10.11 6.16
N ASN A 68 -23.37 10.55 4.90
CA ASN A 68 -23.66 11.93 4.49
C ASN A 68 -22.75 12.97 5.21
N HIS A 69 -21.51 12.60 5.53
CA HIS A 69 -20.52 13.50 6.13
C HIS A 69 -19.62 14.09 5.02
N TRP A 70 -20.19 15.03 4.26
CA TRP A 70 -19.59 15.62 3.06
C TRP A 70 -18.22 16.26 3.32
N PHE A 71 -18.01 16.82 4.52
CA PHE A 71 -16.73 17.43 4.90
C PHE A 71 -15.57 16.44 4.94
N LEU A 72 -15.79 15.25 5.51
CA LEU A 72 -14.77 14.20 5.59
C LEU A 72 -14.50 13.59 4.21
N PHE A 73 -15.52 13.48 3.37
CA PHE A 73 -15.34 13.03 1.99
C PHE A 73 -14.50 14.01 1.15
N VAL A 74 -14.76 15.31 1.25
CA VAL A 74 -13.96 16.33 0.53
C VAL A 74 -12.50 16.32 0.97
N LEU A 75 -12.23 16.08 2.26
CA LEU A 75 -10.86 15.99 2.78
C LEU A 75 -10.12 14.74 2.29
N ASN A 76 -10.80 13.59 2.18
CA ASN A 76 -10.20 12.32 1.74
C ASN A 76 -10.18 12.14 0.21
N GLY A 77 -11.08 12.83 -0.50
CA GLY A 77 -11.21 12.80 -1.96
C GLY A 77 -9.92 13.07 -2.75
N PRO A 78 -9.14 14.14 -2.46
CA PRO A 78 -7.91 14.42 -3.22
C PRO A 78 -6.85 13.33 -3.06
N MET A 79 -6.73 12.75 -1.86
CA MET A 79 -5.75 11.69 -1.61
C MET A 79 -6.15 10.38 -2.30
N LEU A 80 -7.43 10.01 -2.24
CA LEU A 80 -7.95 8.83 -2.92
C LEU A 80 -7.86 8.96 -4.45
N SER A 81 -8.19 10.14 -4.98
CA SER A 81 -8.04 10.48 -6.40
C SER A 81 -6.60 10.36 -6.87
N TRP A 82 -5.66 10.89 -6.11
CA TRP A 82 -4.24 10.82 -6.44
C TRP A 82 -3.70 9.39 -6.44
N ILE A 83 -4.08 8.58 -5.44
CA ILE A 83 -3.67 7.19 -5.38
C ILE A 83 -4.29 6.39 -6.54
N GLY A 84 -5.58 6.58 -6.82
CA GLY A 84 -6.25 5.94 -7.96
C GLY A 84 -5.60 6.29 -9.31
N TYR A 85 -5.23 7.56 -9.51
CA TYR A 85 -4.48 7.99 -10.69
C TYR A 85 -3.10 7.34 -10.78
N LYS A 86 -2.38 7.26 -9.65
CA LYS A 86 -1.06 6.65 -9.58
C LYS A 86 -1.07 5.12 -9.72
N SER A 87 -2.16 4.46 -9.32
CA SER A 87 -2.36 3.02 -9.51
C SER A 87 -2.53 2.63 -10.98
N VAL A 88 -2.80 3.57 -11.89
CA VAL A 88 -2.76 3.32 -13.33
C VAL A 88 -1.30 3.10 -13.75
N PRO A 89 -0.91 1.88 -14.17
CA PRO A 89 0.47 1.58 -14.43
C PRO A 89 0.92 2.25 -15.74
N ASN A 90 1.84 3.21 -15.65
CA ASN A 90 2.82 3.43 -16.71
C ASN A 90 3.78 2.23 -16.70
N ASN A 91 3.34 1.14 -17.35
CA ASN A 91 4.05 -0.08 -17.68
C ASN A 91 5.49 0.11 -18.20
N THR A 92 5.86 1.30 -18.65
CA THR A 92 7.17 1.67 -19.21
C THR A 92 8.31 1.76 -18.19
N ILE A 93 8.05 2.00 -16.90
CA ILE A 93 9.11 2.26 -15.90
C ILE A 93 9.51 0.99 -15.13
N GLN A 94 8.55 0.09 -14.85
CA GLN A 94 8.82 -1.15 -14.12
C GLN A 94 9.71 -2.12 -14.92
N TYR A 95 9.49 -2.22 -16.23
CA TYR A 95 10.28 -3.08 -17.12
C TYR A 95 11.78 -2.68 -17.18
N ARG A 96 12.08 -1.39 -16.99
CA ARG A 96 13.44 -0.84 -17.03
C ARG A 96 14.27 -1.20 -15.79
N ARG A 97 13.63 -1.37 -14.62
CA ARG A 97 14.37 -1.70 -13.38
C ARG A 97 14.77 -3.18 -13.31
N GLU A 98 13.91 -4.11 -13.71
CA GLU A 98 14.25 -5.55 -13.72
C GLU A 98 15.35 -5.91 -14.74
N THR A 99 15.38 -5.23 -15.89
CA THR A 99 16.42 -5.42 -16.92
C THR A 99 17.79 -4.86 -16.48
N SER A 100 17.82 -3.76 -15.73
CA SER A 100 19.08 -3.21 -15.21
C SER A 100 19.76 -4.09 -14.17
N VAL A 101 18.99 -4.75 -13.28
CA VAL A 101 19.53 -5.61 -12.21
C VAL A 101 20.04 -6.95 -12.73
N SER A 102 19.40 -7.50 -13.77
CA SER A 102 19.86 -8.74 -14.42
C SER A 102 21.16 -8.53 -15.20
N MET A 103 21.35 -7.36 -15.83
CA MET A 103 22.63 -7.01 -16.48
C MET A 103 23.80 -6.86 -15.50
N THR A 104 23.58 -6.27 -14.31
CA THR A 104 24.67 -6.13 -13.32
C THR A 104 25.15 -7.48 -12.78
N ARG A 105 24.24 -8.45 -12.61
CA ARG A 105 24.61 -9.81 -12.19
C ARG A 105 25.41 -10.56 -13.25
N LEU A 106 25.08 -10.39 -14.54
CA LEU A 106 25.82 -11.02 -15.63
C LEU A 106 27.24 -10.43 -15.75
N LYS A 107 27.42 -9.14 -15.45
CA LYS A 107 28.75 -8.51 -15.43
C LYS A 107 29.61 -9.00 -14.27
N SER A 108 29.03 -9.18 -13.07
CA SER A 108 29.78 -9.73 -11.93
C SER A 108 30.18 -11.20 -12.09
N THR A 109 29.43 -12.00 -12.87
CA THR A 109 29.79 -13.40 -13.17
C THR A 109 30.83 -13.51 -14.29
N THR A 110 30.93 -12.52 -15.18
CA THR A 110 31.91 -12.51 -16.27
C THR A 110 33.23 -11.83 -15.92
N GLU A 111 33.27 -10.93 -14.95
CA GLU A 111 34.51 -10.32 -14.43
C GLU A 111 35.15 -11.12 -13.28
N GLY A 112 34.49 -12.19 -12.82
CA GLY A 112 34.99 -13.13 -11.80
C GLY A 112 35.57 -14.44 -12.35
N ILE A 113 35.79 -14.53 -13.66
CA ILE A 113 36.45 -15.65 -14.37
C ILE A 113 37.68 -15.10 -15.08
#